data_AF-A0A421K941-F1
#
_entry.id   AF-A0A421K941-F1
#
_cell.length_a   1.000
_cell.length_b   1.000
_cell.length_c   1.000
_cell.angle_alpha   90.00
_cell.angle_beta   90.00
_cell.angle_gamma   90.00
#
_symmetry.space_group_name_H-M   'P 1'
#
loop_
_entity.id
_entity.type
_entity.pdbx_description
1 polymer ?
#
loop_
_entity_poly.entity_id
_entity_poly.type
_entity_poly.pdbx_seq_one_letter_code
_entity_poly.pdbx_strand_id
1 'polypeptide(L)'
;MKKTHPSYINLTPRGTEAAEIIFKRHEILIEFFQEALGLDGDEMVEQACRIEHAITQETAIRIRNLTHWLRSQTDGKAPGTIDSPDSAN
;
A
#
# COMPACT_ATOMS: atom_id res chain seq x y z
N MET A 1 0.84 -36.30 24.83
CA MET A 1 0.47 -35.09 24.06
C MET A 1 0.65 -33.86 24.94
N LYS A 2 1.63 -32.99 24.67
CA LYS A 2 1.69 -31.66 25.28
C LYS A 2 0.80 -30.73 24.44
N LYS A 3 -0.23 -30.16 25.04
CA LYS A 3 -1.03 -29.08 24.43
C LYS A 3 -0.23 -27.79 24.58
N THR A 4 0.07 -27.12 23.47
CA THR A 4 0.64 -25.77 23.46
C THR A 4 -0.47 -24.74 23.65
N HIS A 5 -0.31 -23.85 24.63
CA HIS A 5 -1.21 -22.72 24.83
C HIS A 5 -0.92 -21.63 23.78
N PRO A 6 -1.93 -20.98 23.16
CA PRO A 6 -1.69 -19.81 22.34
C PRO A 6 -1.20 -18.66 23.22
N SER A 7 0.02 -18.18 22.98
CA SER A 7 0.53 -16.96 23.59
C SER A 7 -0.02 -15.76 22.80
N TYR A 8 -0.92 -14.99 23.42
CA TYR A 8 -1.42 -13.75 22.84
C TYR A 8 -0.37 -12.64 23.03
N ILE A 9 0.04 -12.03 21.92
CA ILE A 9 0.91 -10.85 21.92
C ILE A 9 0.02 -9.65 21.63
N ASN A 10 -0.05 -8.72 22.58
CA ASN A 10 -0.77 -7.46 22.41
C ASN A 10 0.24 -6.33 22.20
N LEU A 11 -0.08 -5.41 21.29
CA LEU A 11 0.68 -4.17 21.18
C LEU A 11 0.43 -3.30 22.41
N THR A 12 1.47 -2.61 22.86
CA THR A 12 1.30 -1.50 23.80
C THR A 12 0.60 -0.34 23.09
N PRO A 13 0.02 0.64 23.81
CA PRO A 13 -0.57 1.81 23.16
C PRO A 13 0.36 2.51 22.16
N ARG A 14 1.65 2.63 22.50
CA ARG A 14 2.68 3.17 21.58
C ARG A 14 2.95 2.26 20.40
N GLY A 15 2.90 0.94 20.61
CA GLY A 15 3.03 -0.04 19.53
C GLY A 15 1.86 0.02 18.55
N THR A 16 0.64 0.21 19.05
CA THR A 16 -0.57 0.40 18.24
C THR A 16 -0.45 1.66 17.39
N GLU A 17 -0.08 2.79 17.99
CA GLU A 17 0.10 4.05 17.26
C GLU A 17 1.15 3.93 16.14
N ALA A 18 2.28 3.27 16.43
CA ALA A 18 3.31 3.01 15.41
C ALA A 18 2.79 2.10 14.28
N ALA A 19 2.05 1.05 14.62
CA ALA A 19 1.46 0.13 13.64
C ALA A 19 0.42 0.83 12.76
N GLU A 20 -0.45 1.67 13.33
CA GLU A 20 -1.44 2.44 12.59
C GLU A 20 -0.79 3.40 11.58
N ILE A 21 0.32 4.05 11.95
CA ILE A 21 1.06 4.94 11.03
C ILE A 21 1.64 4.17 9.85
N ILE A 22 2.21 2.98 10.09
CA ILE A 22 2.77 2.14 9.03
C ILE A 22 1.65 1.62 8.13
N PHE A 23 0.59 1.08 8.74
CA PHE A 23 -0.57 0.54 8.02
C PHE A 23 -1.25 1.61 7.15
N LYS A 24 -1.34 2.85 7.62
CA LYS A 24 -1.89 3.94 6.82
C LYS A 24 -1.05 4.25 5.57
N ARG A 25 0.28 4.08 5.63
CA ARG A 25 1.14 4.22 4.44
C ARG A 25 0.94 3.05 3.48
N HIS A 26 0.77 1.83 4.02
CA HIS A 26 0.42 0.65 3.24
C HIS A 26 -0.82 0.91 2.40
N GLU A 27 -1.94 1.29 3.04
CA GLU A 27 -3.23 1.49 2.38
C GLU A 27 -3.14 2.56 1.28
N ILE A 28 -2.40 3.64 1.52
CA ILE A 28 -2.19 4.69 0.52
C ILE A 28 -1.42 4.17 -0.70
N LEU A 29 -0.40 3.33 -0.48
CA LEU A 29 0.39 2.75 -1.57
C LEU A 29 -0.44 1.74 -2.37
N ILE A 30 -1.27 0.93 -1.71
CA ILE A 30 -2.22 0.04 -2.37
C ILE A 30 -3.17 0.86 -3.26
N GLU A 31 -3.81 1.90 -2.71
CA GLU A 31 -4.70 2.78 -3.46
C GLU A 31 -3.99 3.38 -4.68
N PHE A 32 -2.77 3.90 -4.50
CA PHE A 32 -1.98 4.45 -5.61
C PHE A 32 -1.68 3.40 -6.68
N PHE A 33 -1.26 2.19 -6.29
CA PHE A 33 -0.92 1.15 -7.23
C PHE A 33 -2.12 0.67 -8.05
N GLN A 34 -3.29 0.52 -7.43
CA GLN A 34 -4.49 0.12 -8.14
C GLN A 34 -5.03 1.25 -9.01
N GLU A 35 -5.26 2.42 -8.42
CA GLU A 35 -6.01 3.50 -9.06
C GLU A 35 -5.14 4.33 -10.01
N ALA A 36 -3.87 4.55 -9.68
CA ALA A 36 -2.97 5.32 -10.54
C ALA A 36 -2.20 4.44 -11.51
N LEU A 37 -1.68 3.28 -11.07
CA LEU A 37 -0.81 2.43 -11.90
C LEU A 37 -1.53 1.24 -12.56
N GLY A 38 -2.72 0.86 -12.09
CA GLY A 38 -3.44 -0.30 -12.61
C GLY A 38 -2.76 -1.63 -12.26
N LEU A 39 -2.05 -1.69 -11.14
CA LEU A 39 -1.46 -2.91 -10.60
C LEU A 39 -2.48 -3.62 -9.71
N ASP A 40 -2.50 -4.95 -9.76
CA ASP A 40 -3.34 -5.80 -8.92
C ASP A 40 -2.58 -7.04 -8.44
N GLY A 41 -3.14 -7.73 -7.44
CA GLY A 41 -2.63 -9.01 -6.95
C GLY A 41 -1.57 -8.92 -5.85
N ASP A 42 -1.00 -10.08 -5.48
CA ASP A 42 -0.13 -10.20 -4.30
C ASP A 42 1.19 -9.45 -4.45
N GLU A 43 1.71 -9.33 -5.68
CA GLU A 43 2.95 -8.60 -5.95
C GLU A 43 2.82 -7.11 -5.60
N MET A 44 1.66 -6.50 -5.90
CA MET A 44 1.36 -5.12 -5.51
C MET A 44 1.40 -4.96 -3.99
N VAL A 45 0.81 -5.90 -3.25
CA VAL A 45 0.78 -5.87 -1.78
C VAL A 45 2.18 -5.97 -1.21
N GLU A 46 3.01 -6.86 -1.77
CA GLU A 46 4.41 -7.01 -1.36
C GLU A 46 5.23 -5.74 -1.65
N GLN A 47 5.03 -5.11 -2.80
CA GLN A 47 5.66 -3.83 -3.16
C GLN A 47 5.27 -2.73 -2.16
N ALA A 48 3.99 -2.63 -1.81
CA ALA A 48 3.50 -1.64 -0.85
C ALA A 48 4.12 -1.86 0.53
N CYS A 49 4.16 -3.12 0.99
CA CYS A 49 4.78 -3.50 2.26
C CYS A 49 6.27 -3.12 2.33
N ARG A 50 7.01 -3.22 1.23
CA ARG A 50 8.42 -2.80 1.21
C ARG A 50 8.57 -1.29 1.23
N ILE A 51 7.75 -0.56 0.47
CA ILE A 51 7.89 0.89 0.29
C ILE A 51 7.37 1.68 1.50
N GLU A 52 6.35 1.21 2.20
CA GLU A 52 5.80 1.91 3.38
C GLU A 52 6.83 2.16 4.48
N HIS A 53 7.82 1.26 4.59
CA HIS A 53 8.94 1.35 5.52
C HIS A 53 10.02 2.34 5.04
N ALA A 54 10.09 2.62 3.75
CA ALA A 54 11.08 3.50 3.13
C ALA A 54 10.61 4.97 3.05
N ILE A 55 9.31 5.24 3.15
CA ILE A 55 8.75 6.59 2.98
C ILE A 55 8.18 7.18 4.27
N THR A 56 8.14 8.50 4.33
CA THR A 56 7.49 9.23 5.42
C THR A 56 5.96 9.25 5.24
N GLN A 57 5.24 9.53 6.32
CA GLN A 57 3.79 9.74 6.25
C GLN A 57 3.41 10.91 5.34
N GLU A 58 4.24 11.96 5.31
CA GLU A 58 4.05 13.12 4.43
C GLU A 58 4.12 12.72 2.96
N THR A 59 5.14 11.94 2.58
CA THR A 59 5.29 11.43 1.22
C THR A 59 4.09 10.58 0.81
N ALA A 60 3.64 9.66 1.68
CA ALA A 60 2.43 8.87 1.41
C ALA A 60 1.21 9.78 1.18
N ILE A 61 0.96 10.78 2.05
CA ILE A 61 -0.18 11.69 1.87
C ILE A 61 -0.10 12.44 0.54
N ARG A 62 1.09 12.88 0.11
CA ARG A 62 1.28 13.53 -1.20
C ARG A 62 0.99 12.58 -2.36
N ILE A 63 1.39 11.31 -2.26
CA ILE A 63 1.04 10.26 -3.23
C ILE A 63 -0.48 10.10 -3.33
N ARG A 64 -1.19 10.02 -2.20
CA ARG A 64 -2.66 9.93 -2.21
C ARG A 64 -3.30 11.15 -2.88
N ASN A 65 -2.86 12.36 -2.53
CA ASN A 65 -3.40 13.58 -3.13
C ASN A 65 -3.17 13.61 -4.65
N LEU A 66 -2.01 13.14 -5.12
CA LEU A 66 -1.72 13.00 -6.53
C LEU A 66 -2.61 11.93 -7.18
N THR A 67 -2.82 10.79 -6.50
CA THR A 67 -3.73 9.72 -6.95
C THR A 67 -5.13 10.28 -7.17
N HIS A 68 -5.68 11.00 -6.19
CA HIS A 68 -7.00 11.62 -6.28
C HIS A 68 -7.09 12.64 -7.40
N TRP A 69 -6.06 13.46 -7.57
CA TRP A 69 -5.99 14.41 -8.69
C TRP A 69 -5.98 13.68 -10.03
N LEU A 70 -5.16 12.64 -10.20
CA LEU A 70 -5.11 11.84 -11.44
C LEU A 70 -6.46 11.22 -11.77
N ARG A 71 -7.16 10.66 -10.77
CA ARG A 71 -8.51 10.11 -10.95
C ARG A 71 -9.54 11.17 -11.26
N SER A 72 -9.38 12.41 -10.78
CA SER A 72 -10.28 13.49 -11.17
C SER A 72 -10.06 13.99 -12.60
N GLN A 73 -8.94 13.64 -13.25
CA GLN A 73 -8.66 14.00 -14.65
C GLN A 73 -8.98 12.87 -15.64
N THR A 74 -9.26 11.66 -15.15
CA THR A 74 -9.34 10.46 -15.99
C THR A 74 -10.55 9.62 -15.64
N ASP A 75 -11.35 9.29 -16.65
CA ASP A 75 -12.48 8.38 -16.51
C ASP A 75 -12.08 6.96 -16.96
N GLY A 76 -12.51 5.95 -16.21
CA GLY A 76 -12.27 4.55 -16.55
C GLY A 76 -10.92 4.02 -16.06
N LYS A 77 -10.09 3.51 -16.98
CA LYS A 77 -8.87 2.74 -16.70
C LYS A 77 -7.83 3.57 -15.92
N ALA A 78 -7.09 2.92 -15.02
CA ALA A 78 -6.03 3.59 -14.26
C ALA A 78 -4.97 4.19 -15.21
N PRO A 79 -4.55 5.46 -15.04
CA PRO A 79 -3.74 6.19 -16.01
C PRO A 79 -2.40 5.54 -16.36
N GLY A 80 -1.77 4.87 -15.41
CA GLY A 80 -0.49 4.17 -15.57
C GLY A 80 -0.62 2.75 -16.08
N THR A 81 -1.83 2.28 -16.42
CA THR A 81 -1.97 0.89 -16.87
C THR A 81 -1.25 0.67 -18.17
N ILE A 82 -0.53 -0.44 -18.24
CA ILE A 82 0.20 -0.88 -19.43
C ILE A 82 -0.69 -1.86 -20.21
N ASP A 83 -1.05 -1.51 -21.46
CA ASP A 83 -1.99 -2.29 -22.30
C ASP A 83 -1.39 -3.59 -22.86
N SER A 84 -0.07 -3.78 -22.79
CA SER A 84 0.66 -5.01 -23.09
C SER A 84 2.09 -4.88 -22.54
N PRO A 85 2.65 -5.91 -21.88
CA PRO A 85 4.02 -5.83 -21.38
C PRO A 85 4.99 -5.87 -22.57
N ASP A 86 5.27 -4.72 -23.19
CA ASP A 86 6.48 -4.57 -23.98
C ASP A 86 7.66 -4.67 -23.01
N SER A 87 8.36 -5.80 -23.10
CA SER A 87 9.58 -6.15 -22.36
C SER A 87 9.47 -6.16 -20.83
N ALA A 88 9.08 -7.32 -20.29
CA ALA A 88 9.62 -7.75 -19.01
C ALA A 88 11.16 -7.81 -19.13
N ASN A 89 11.85 -6.87 -18.48
CA ASN A 89 13.25 -7.01 -18.11
C ASN A 89 13.35 -7.81 -16.82
#